data_AF-A0A1Y3SDU5-F1
#
_entry.id   AF-A0A1Y3SDU5-F1
#
_cell.length_a   1.000
_cell.length_b   1.000
_cell.length_c   1.000
_cell.angle_alpha   90.00
_cell.angle_beta   90.00
_cell.angle_gamma   90.00
#
_symmetry.space_group_name_H-M   'P 1'
#
loop_
_entity.id
_entity.type
_entity.pdbx_description
1 polymer ?
#
loop_
_entity_poly.entity_id
_entity_poly.type
_entity_poly.pdbx_seq_one_letter_code
_entity_poly.pdbx_strand_id
1 'polypeptide(L)' 'MQAIWSQLEGRHNFVFVGEAGSGKSEIAISFAKQLAQRTDKTVHFFDLDMTKPLFRSRDVEEELSRAGVQVHYQE' A
#
# COMPACT_ATOMS: atom_id res chain seq x y z
N MET A 1 -10.44 -5.95 -13.64
CA MET A 1 -9.76 -4.83 -12.94
C MET A 1 -10.54 -3.52 -12.94
N GLN A 2 -11.19 -3.07 -14.04
CA GLN A 2 -11.95 -1.80 -14.02
C GLN A 2 -13.07 -1.75 -12.96
N ALA A 3 -13.75 -2.88 -12.72
CA ALA A 3 -14.86 -2.96 -11.76
C ALA A 3 -14.47 -2.67 -10.31
N ILE A 4 -13.21 -2.89 -9.92
CA ILE A 4 -12.80 -2.60 -8.54
C ILE A 4 -12.54 -1.10 -8.38
N TRP A 5 -11.94 -0.44 -9.37
CA TRP A 5 -11.63 0.98 -9.31
C TRP A 5 -12.88 1.85 -9.24
N SER A 6 -13.95 1.49 -9.97
CA SER A 6 -15.23 2.19 -9.87
C SER A 6 -15.86 2.08 -8.49
N GLN A 7 -15.69 0.94 -7.79
CA GLN A 7 -16.19 0.76 -6.42
C GLN A 7 -15.40 1.57 -5.38
N LEU A 8 -14.18 1.99 -5.72
CA LEU A 8 -13.31 2.76 -4.84
C LEU A 8 -13.36 4.27 -5.12
N GLU A 9 -14.16 4.72 -6.09
CA GLU A 9 -14.36 6.15 -6.36
C GLU A 9 -14.84 6.89 -5.11
N GLY A 10 -14.22 8.03 -4.83
CA GLY A 10 -14.50 8.83 -3.63
C GLY A 10 -13.97 8.25 -2.32
N ARG A 11 -13.35 7.06 -2.32
CA ARG A 11 -12.66 6.51 -1.13
C ARG A 11 -11.22 7.03 -1.07
N HIS A 12 -10.75 7.30 0.15
CA HIS A 12 -9.41 7.85 0.38
C HIS A 12 -8.56 7.04 1.37
N ASN A 13 -9.19 6.19 2.18
CA ASN A 13 -8.51 5.36 3.18
C ASN A 13 -8.81 3.90 2.88
N PHE A 14 -7.78 3.07 2.88
CA PHE A 14 -7.86 1.64 2.58
C PHE A 14 -7.10 0.88 3.66
N VAL A 15 -7.71 -0.17 4.22
CA VAL A 15 -7.10 -1.00 5.27
C VAL A 15 -7.15 -2.45 4.81
N PHE A 16 -6.01 -3.13 4.84
CA PHE A 16 -5.87 -4.53 4.46
C PHE A 16 -5.74 -5.39 5.72
N VAL A 17 -6.72 -6.27 5.96
CA VAL A 17 -6.82 -7.10 7.18
C VAL A 17 -6.94 -8.58 6.79
N GLY A 18 -6.37 -9.49 7.59
CA GLY A 18 -6.30 -10.93 7.30
C GLY A 18 -5.27 -11.67 8.14
N GLU A 19 -5.31 -13.00 8.12
CA GLU A 19 -4.43 -13.88 8.92
C GLU A 19 -2.95 -13.79 8.53
N ALA A 20 -2.02 -14.10 9.45
CA ALA A 20 -0.59 -14.12 9.16
C ALA A 20 -0.28 -15.00 7.93
N GLY A 21 0.58 -14.52 7.03
CA GLY A 21 0.89 -15.22 5.77
C GLY A 21 -0.17 -15.12 4.67
N SER A 22 -1.28 -14.39 4.87
CA SER A 22 -2.33 -14.23 3.85
C SER A 22 -1.98 -13.28 2.69
N GLY A 23 -0.75 -12.75 2.62
CA GLY A 23 -0.31 -11.85 1.54
C GLY A 23 -0.77 -10.39 1.65
N LYS A 24 -1.08 -9.90 2.86
CA LYS A 24 -1.62 -8.54 3.08
C LYS A 24 -0.66 -7.44 2.63
N SER A 25 0.62 -7.60 2.96
CA SER A 25 1.64 -6.60 2.66
C SER A 25 1.86 -6.51 1.15
N GLU A 26 1.91 -7.65 0.47
CA GLU A 26 2.08 -7.76 -0.97
C GLU A 26 0.92 -7.11 -1.74
N ILE A 27 -0.32 -7.38 -1.33
CA ILE A 27 -1.49 -6.75 -1.97
C ILE A 27 -1.54 -5.25 -1.67
N ALA A 28 -1.21 -4.83 -0.45
CA ALA A 28 -1.21 -3.41 -0.07
C ALA A 28 -0.16 -2.62 -0.87
N ILE A 29 1.05 -3.16 -1.03
CA ILE A 29 2.15 -2.55 -1.82
C ILE A 29 1.73 -2.43 -3.29
N SER A 30 1.24 -3.53 -3.88
CA SER A 30 0.78 -3.53 -5.27
C SER A 30 -0.36 -2.55 -5.50
N PHE A 31 -1.29 -2.50 -4.55
CA PHE A 31 -2.42 -1.56 -4.59
C PHE A 31 -1.95 -0.11 -4.51
N ALA A 32 -1.04 0.22 -3.60
CA ALA A 32 -0.53 1.58 -3.44
C ALA A 32 0.16 2.10 -4.72
N LYS A 33 1.00 1.26 -5.35
CA LYS A 33 1.64 1.58 -6.64
C LYS A 33 0.61 1.85 -7.74
N GLN A 34 -0.40 0.99 -7.84
CA GLN A 34 -1.46 1.13 -8.83
C GLN A 34 -2.35 2.35 -8.57
N LEU A 35 -2.63 2.66 -7.31
CA LEU A 35 -3.40 3.85 -6.93
C LEU A 35 -2.63 5.12 -7.29
N ALA A 36 -1.33 5.19 -7.00
CA ALA A 36 -0.49 6.34 -7.32
C ALA A 36 -0.42 6.62 -8.83
N GLN A 37 -0.49 5.60 -9.67
CA GLN A 37 -0.56 5.76 -11.13
C GLN A 37 -1.92 6.27 -11.65
N ARG A 38 -2.97 6.25 -10.83
CA ARG A 38 -4.36 6.54 -11.22
C ARG A 38 -4.91 7.83 -10.61
N THR A 39 -4.18 8.45 -9.69
CA THR A 39 -4.63 9.64 -8.98
C THR A 39 -3.56 10.71 -9.01
N ASP A 40 -3.96 11.97 -9.11
CA ASP A 40 -3.05 13.12 -9.00
C ASP A 40 -2.73 13.50 -7.55
N LYS A 41 -3.06 12.61 -6.59
CA LYS A 41 -2.89 12.83 -5.15
C LYS A 41 -1.71 12.01 -4.65
N THR A 42 -1.00 12.53 -3.65
CA THR A 42 0.02 11.75 -2.95
C THR A 42 -0.63 10.56 -2.25
N VAL A 43 -0.11 9.35 -2.52
CA VAL A 43 -0.52 8.14 -1.82
C VAL A 43 0.38 7.95 -0.60
N HIS A 44 -0.22 7.86 0.57
CA HIS A 44 0.50 7.59 1.82
C HIS A 44 0.33 6.10 2.17
N PHE A 45 1.44 5.39 2.33
CA PHE A 45 1.47 3.99 2.73
C PHE A 45 1.91 3.88 4.19
N PHE A 46 1.03 3.36 5.05
CA PHE A 46 1.31 3.16 6.47
C PHE A 46 1.55 1.68 6.75
N ASP A 47 2.75 1.33 7.20
CA ASP A 47 3.06 0.00 7.68
C ASP A 47 2.65 -0.11 9.16
N LEU A 48 1.54 -0.81 9.40
CA LEU A 48 0.92 -0.97 10.72
C LEU A 48 1.26 -2.30 11.39
N ASP A 49 2.08 -3.17 10.77
CA ASP A 49 2.38 -4.48 11.36
C ASP A 49 3.37 -4.35 12.53
N MET A 50 2.95 -4.84 13.69
CA MET A 50 3.74 -4.85 14.93
C MET A 50 4.78 -5.99 14.91
N THR A 51 4.54 -7.04 14.13
CA THR A 51 5.52 -8.11 13.92
C THR A 51 6.33 -7.78 12.67
N LYS A 52 7.66 -7.74 12.80
CA LYS A 52 8.58 -7.44 11.68
C LYS A 52 9.08 -8.69 10.91
N PRO A 53 8.29 -9.72 10.50
CA PRO A 53 8.87 -10.79 9.69
C PRO A 53 8.76 -10.48 8.18
N LEU A 54 9.91 -10.54 7.52
CA LEU A 54 10.14 -10.95 6.12
C LEU A 54 9.83 -9.98 4.96
N PHE A 55 8.94 -9.00 5.05
CA PHE A 55 8.73 -8.03 3.95
C PHE A 55 8.73 -6.60 4.49
N ARG A 56 9.88 -5.92 4.44
CA ARG A 56 9.98 -4.58 5.03
C ARG A 56 9.54 -3.56 3.99
N SER A 57 8.60 -2.71 4.37
CA SER A 57 8.27 -1.47 3.64
C SER A 57 9.51 -0.65 3.29
N ARG A 58 10.56 -0.67 4.14
CA ARG A 58 11.91 -0.12 3.87
C ARG A 58 12.60 -0.71 2.64
N ASP A 59 12.50 -2.02 2.45
CA ASP A 59 13.19 -2.70 1.34
C ASP A 59 12.53 -2.34 -0.01
N VAL A 60 11.27 -1.90 0.03
CA VAL A 60 10.52 -1.39 -1.13
C VAL A 60 10.29 0.12 -1.09
N GLU A 61 10.87 0.84 -0.12
CA GLU A 61 10.61 2.26 0.09
C GLU A 61 11.08 3.09 -1.11
N GLU A 62 12.26 2.78 -1.63
CA GLU A 62 12.78 3.45 -2.82
C GLU A 62 11.89 3.18 -4.04
N GLU A 63 11.41 1.94 -4.20
CA GLU A 63 10.51 1.57 -5.29
C GLU A 63 9.16 2.27 -5.18
N LEU A 64 8.59 2.31 -3.97
CA LEU A 64 7.34 3.00 -3.66
C LEU A 64 7.48 4.51 -3.86
N SER A 65 8.59 5.10 -3.43
CA SER A 65 8.87 6.54 -3.61
C SER A 65 8.98 6.88 -5.10
N ARG A 66 9.67 6.06 -5.90
CA ARG A 66 9.72 6.21 -7.37
C ARG A 66 8.34 6.07 -8.03
N ALA A 67 7.44 5.33 -7.41
CA ALA A 67 6.05 5.20 -7.86
C ALA A 67 5.12 6.32 -7.34
N GLY A 68 5.64 7.32 -6.63
CA GLY A 68 4.84 8.44 -6.08
C GLY A 68 4.14 8.12 -4.76
N VAL A 69 4.58 7.07 -4.05
CA VAL A 69 4.03 6.65 -2.75
C VAL A 69 4.97 7.09 -1.63
N GLN A 70 4.44 7.80 -0.63
CA GLN A 70 5.16 8.17 0.58
C GLN A 70 4.96 7.11 1.67
N VAL A 71 6.05 6.51 2.15
CA VAL A 71 6.03 5.41 3.12
C VAL A 71 6.18 5.93 4.55
N HIS A 72 5.41 5.36 5.48
CA HIS A 72 5.43 5.67 6.91
C HIS A 72 5.52 4.36 7.70
N TYR A 73 6.49 4.27 8.61
CA TYR A 73 6.69 3.13 9.50
C TYR A 73 7.20 3.59 10.87
N GLN A 74 6.99 2.79 11.91
CA GLN A 74 7.61 3.03 13.22
C GLN A 74 9.05 2.47 13.22
N GLU A 75 10.03 3.28 13.65
CA GLU A 75 11.44 2.85 13.80
C GLU A 75 11.59 1.64 14.74
#